data_AF-A0A7R9ZPH8-F1
#
_entry.id   AF-A0A7R9ZPH8-F1
#
_cell.length_a   1.000
_cell.length_b   1.000
_cell.length_c   1.000
_cell.angle_alpha   90.00
_cell.angle_beta   90.00
_cell.angle_gamma   90.00
#
_symmetry.space_group_name_H-M   'P 1'
#
loop_
_entity.id
_entity.type
_entity.pdbx_description
1 polymer ?
#
loop_
_entity_poly.entity_id
_entity_poly.type
_entity_poly.pdbx_seq_one_letter_code
_entity_poly.pdbx_strand_id
1 'polypeptide(L)'
;SIQANSAQLNTTEINPKPNHHHQLVPNQATMDPLQLFKSVYSTILLIFSFVIVCGLIFNEETKVSSEVHPALALVVMITALIWLNMVEGGQGSLVGLPPVDRDLYVESHPTSHKCTSLAHRGDNLDRYLMGRQFMVLLMVFTINQCGAPLEDAEVFGFPDIMIKIFLESGVAMILMTAMAGQLNSQVNASLCMLDYINNYFAVFTLYVALAIEFSGLLHSCYLVQMFFVWVSGKEIESKEAPRDGAQNAFHWGRILLSLAILCYAMAVTLAALFDGKTTMWSGVPNGVAVILFFVFMSIVGMLEGMQIAFFAVAKLPKNERGDHPIARKTCELLFRGEGRNLPGFMIGRQVCVTMCFFII
;
A
#
# COMPACT_ATOMS: atom_id res chain seq x y z
N SER A 1 22.26 13.86 -60.49
CA SER A 1 23.46 14.70 -60.29
C SER A 1 23.33 15.37 -58.93
N ILE A 2 23.85 14.73 -57.87
CA ILE A 2 25.19 14.98 -57.28
C ILE A 2 25.23 16.30 -56.47
N GLN A 3 25.07 16.13 -55.16
CA GLN A 3 25.90 16.63 -54.02
C GLN A 3 26.53 18.04 -54.02
N ALA A 4 26.15 18.78 -52.96
CA ALA A 4 26.97 19.16 -51.78
C ALA A 4 27.54 20.59 -51.63
N ASN A 5 27.24 21.13 -50.42
CA ASN A 5 28.02 22.03 -49.53
C ASN A 5 28.11 23.52 -49.93
N SER A 6 27.93 24.52 -49.04
CA SER A 6 28.15 24.59 -47.59
C SER A 6 27.62 25.91 -46.99
N ALA A 7 27.53 25.94 -45.65
CA ALA A 7 27.87 27.04 -44.75
C ALA A 7 26.76 27.88 -44.06
N GLN A 8 26.75 27.72 -42.73
CA GLN A 8 26.52 28.73 -41.68
C GLN A 8 25.08 29.11 -41.31
N LEU A 9 24.44 28.23 -40.53
CA LEU A 9 23.50 28.68 -39.50
C LEU A 9 24.28 29.04 -38.23
N ASN A 10 24.11 30.30 -37.82
CA ASN A 10 24.73 30.91 -36.65
C ASN A 10 24.40 30.15 -35.36
N THR A 11 25.44 29.55 -34.78
CA THR A 11 25.52 29.09 -33.40
C THR A 11 25.47 30.28 -32.45
N THR A 12 24.39 30.41 -31.68
CA THR A 12 24.47 31.13 -30.40
C THR A 12 24.65 30.07 -29.34
N GLU A 13 25.90 29.92 -28.87
CA GLU A 13 26.28 29.05 -27.78
C GLU A 13 25.51 29.43 -26.50
N ILE A 14 24.53 28.61 -26.11
CA ILE A 14 24.15 28.52 -24.70
C ILE A 14 24.88 27.31 -24.16
N ASN A 15 26.02 27.59 -23.54
CA ASN A 15 26.79 26.64 -22.74
C ASN A 15 26.14 26.56 -21.35
N PRO A 16 25.51 25.43 -20.93
CA PRO A 16 25.33 25.18 -19.52
C PRO A 16 26.55 24.39 -19.05
N LYS A 17 27.52 25.10 -18.46
CA LYS A 17 28.46 24.44 -17.54
C LYS A 17 27.64 23.72 -16.45
N PRO A 18 27.94 22.45 -16.13
CA PRO A 18 27.20 21.69 -15.15
C PRO A 18 27.64 22.14 -13.76
N ASN A 19 26.90 23.07 -13.16
CA ASN A 19 27.13 23.49 -11.77
C ASN A 19 25.81 23.52 -11.00
N HIS A 20 25.11 22.39 -11.00
CA HIS A 20 24.20 22.06 -9.92
C HIS A 20 24.42 20.61 -9.52
N HIS A 21 25.50 20.38 -8.78
CA HIS A 21 25.33 19.57 -7.58
C HIS A 21 24.22 20.25 -6.77
N HIS A 22 22.97 19.88 -7.01
CA HIS A 22 21.98 19.95 -5.94
C HIS A 22 22.42 18.87 -4.95
N GLN A 23 23.40 19.28 -4.14
CA GLN A 23 23.62 18.77 -2.82
C GLN A 23 22.25 18.73 -2.16
N LEU A 24 21.62 17.54 -2.12
CA LEU A 24 20.76 17.14 -1.02
C LEU A 24 21.64 16.95 0.23
N VAL A 25 22.46 17.95 0.54
CA VAL A 25 22.91 18.15 1.91
C VAL A 25 21.66 18.72 2.57
N PRO A 26 21.05 18.04 3.55
CA PRO A 26 19.97 18.65 4.29
C PRO A 26 20.52 19.98 4.79
N ASN A 27 19.91 21.08 4.34
CA ASN A 27 20.12 22.35 5.01
C ASN A 27 19.90 22.01 6.49
N GLN A 28 20.92 22.20 7.33
CA GLN A 28 20.84 22.00 8.77
C GLN A 28 19.88 23.05 9.34
N ALA A 29 18.60 22.96 8.96
CA ALA A 29 17.51 23.50 9.72
C ALA A 29 17.59 22.75 11.04
N THR A 30 17.96 23.48 12.09
CA THR A 30 17.83 23.02 13.46
C THR A 30 16.45 22.37 13.57
N MET A 31 16.42 21.04 13.73
CA MET A 31 15.16 20.33 13.88
C MET A 31 14.40 21.00 15.03
N ASP A 32 13.20 21.48 14.74
CA ASP A 32 12.29 22.02 15.74
C ASP A 32 12.28 21.04 16.93
N PRO A 33 12.58 21.50 18.17
CA PRO A 33 12.68 20.61 19.33
C PRO A 33 11.48 19.69 19.50
N LEU A 34 10.28 20.14 19.12
CA LEU A 34 9.08 19.33 19.11
C LEU A 34 9.11 18.20 18.08
N GLN A 35 9.65 18.44 16.88
CA GLN A 35 9.82 17.40 15.86
C GLN A 35 10.88 16.39 16.28
N LEU A 36 12.00 16.84 16.84
CA LEU A 36 13.02 15.94 17.37
C LEU A 36 12.44 15.05 18.48
N PHE A 37 11.71 15.63 19.43
CA PHE A 37 11.04 14.88 20.49
C PHE A 37 10.06 13.83 19.92
N LYS A 38 9.20 14.23 18.97
CA LYS A 38 8.26 13.31 18.31
C LYS A 38 8.97 12.16 17.60
N SER A 39 10.06 12.44 16.88
CA SER A 39 10.84 11.43 16.18
C SER A 39 11.50 10.45 17.15
N VAL A 40 12.08 10.95 18.25
CA VAL A 40 12.72 10.12 19.28
C VAL A 40 11.68 9.25 19.98
N TYR A 41 10.59 9.84 20.46
CA TYR A 41 9.50 9.10 21.11
C TYR A 41 8.92 8.02 20.18
N SER A 42 8.64 8.36 18.93
CA SER A 42 8.12 7.42 17.93
C SER A 42 9.11 6.28 17.67
N THR A 43 10.40 6.56 17.62
CA THR A 43 11.44 5.54 17.41
C THR A 43 11.55 4.60 18.60
N ILE A 44 11.53 5.14 19.83
CA ILE A 44 11.54 4.35 21.05
C ILE A 44 10.32 3.43 21.10
N LEU A 45 9.14 3.95 20.75
CA LEU A 45 7.89 3.18 20.76
C LEU A 45 7.91 2.03 19.73
N LEU A 46 8.51 2.25 18.55
CA LEU A 46 8.71 1.20 17.56
C LEU A 46 9.67 0.12 18.05
N ILE A 47 10.83 0.51 18.60
CA ILE A 47 11.81 -0.44 19.14
C ILE A 47 11.17 -1.26 20.26
N PHE A 48 10.44 -0.60 21.15
CA PHE A 48 9.72 -1.25 22.23
C PHE A 48 8.68 -2.26 21.72
N SER A 49 7.87 -1.86 20.73
CA SER A 49 6.89 -2.75 20.11
C SER A 49 7.55 -3.96 19.43
N PHE A 50 8.67 -3.74 18.72
CA PHE A 50 9.43 -4.82 18.09
C PHE A 50 10.01 -5.80 19.13
N VAL A 51 10.55 -5.29 20.24
CA VAL A 51 11.09 -6.12 21.34
C VAL A 51 9.98 -6.95 22.00
N ILE A 52 8.80 -6.38 22.25
CA ILE A 52 7.64 -7.13 22.76
C ILE A 52 7.29 -8.27 21.82
N VAL A 53 7.11 -7.97 20.53
CA VAL A 53 6.69 -8.97 19.54
C VAL A 53 7.73 -10.09 19.40
N CYS A 54 9.02 -9.74 19.42
CA CYS A 54 10.08 -10.75 19.45
C CYS A 54 10.01 -11.58 20.74
N GLY A 55 9.77 -10.96 21.90
CA GLY A 55 9.58 -11.65 23.17
C GLY A 55 8.44 -12.66 23.12
N LEU A 56 7.28 -12.26 22.58
CA LEU A 56 6.14 -13.16 22.37
C LEU A 56 6.50 -14.35 21.48
N ILE A 57 7.21 -14.10 20.37
CA ILE A 57 7.63 -15.15 19.45
C ILE A 57 8.55 -16.15 20.17
N PHE A 58 9.59 -15.68 20.86
CA PHE A 58 10.57 -16.54 21.52
C PHE A 58 10.04 -17.24 22.78
N ASN A 59 8.98 -16.70 23.39
CA ASN A 59 8.24 -17.36 24.46
C ASN A 59 7.20 -18.37 23.95
N GLU A 60 7.07 -18.57 22.63
CA GLU A 60 6.07 -19.46 22.03
C GLU A 60 4.61 -19.01 22.25
N GLU A 61 4.41 -17.71 22.53
CA GLU A 61 3.12 -17.07 22.83
C GLU A 61 2.44 -16.48 21.58
N THR A 62 2.77 -16.98 20.38
CA THR A 62 2.12 -16.58 19.11
C THR A 62 1.69 -17.82 18.33
N LYS A 63 0.69 -17.68 17.46
CA LYS A 63 0.11 -18.82 16.74
C LYS A 63 1.15 -19.65 15.99
N VAL A 64 2.04 -19.00 15.23
CA VAL A 64 3.08 -19.73 14.48
C VAL A 64 4.20 -20.21 15.39
N SER A 65 4.62 -19.44 16.40
CA SER A 65 5.69 -19.88 17.30
C SER A 65 5.28 -21.02 18.24
N SER A 66 3.98 -21.17 18.53
CA SER A 66 3.46 -22.30 19.32
C SER A 66 3.43 -23.64 18.56
N GLU A 67 3.44 -23.58 17.22
CA GLU A 67 3.34 -24.77 16.36
C GLU A 67 4.67 -25.10 15.66
N VAL A 68 5.53 -24.10 15.49
CA VAL A 68 6.78 -24.19 14.72
C VAL A 68 7.89 -23.43 15.44
N HIS A 69 9.15 -23.76 15.14
CA HIS A 69 10.30 -23.17 15.82
C HIS A 69 10.26 -21.61 15.80
N PRO A 70 10.41 -20.91 16.94
CA PRO A 70 10.29 -19.45 17.05
C PRO A 70 11.14 -18.65 16.04
N ALA A 71 12.37 -19.10 15.78
CA ALA A 71 13.23 -18.47 14.77
C ALA A 71 12.61 -18.46 13.36
N LEU A 72 11.85 -19.50 12.99
CA LEU A 72 11.16 -19.54 11.70
C LEU A 72 10.01 -18.52 11.68
N ALA A 73 9.21 -18.44 12.76
CA ALA A 73 8.15 -17.45 12.88
C ALA A 73 8.71 -16.01 12.74
N LEU A 74 9.84 -15.73 13.39
CA LEU A 74 10.54 -14.45 13.27
C LEU A 74 11.02 -14.16 11.84
N VAL A 75 11.66 -15.13 11.18
CA VAL A 75 12.14 -14.98 9.80
C VAL A 75 10.99 -14.74 8.82
N VAL A 76 9.88 -15.47 8.98
CA VAL A 76 8.67 -15.28 8.16
C VAL A 76 8.10 -13.90 8.38
N MET A 77 7.98 -13.44 9.63
CA MET A 77 7.47 -12.11 9.97
C MET A 77 8.35 -10.99 9.38
N ILE A 78 9.68 -11.07 9.54
CA ILE A 78 10.60 -10.06 8.99
C ILE A 78 10.53 -10.04 7.47
N THR A 79 10.51 -11.21 6.83
CA THR A 79 10.35 -11.33 5.38
C THR A 79 9.03 -10.70 4.93
N ALA A 80 7.96 -10.93 5.67
CA ALA A 80 6.66 -10.35 5.41
C ALA A 80 6.63 -8.83 5.54
N LEU A 81 7.28 -8.28 6.57
CA LEU A 81 7.44 -6.84 6.76
C LEU A 81 8.24 -6.19 5.63
N ILE A 82 9.35 -6.80 5.22
CA ILE A 82 10.18 -6.30 4.10
C ILE A 82 9.39 -6.31 2.80
N TRP A 83 8.61 -7.36 2.55
CA TRP A 83 7.80 -7.43 1.32
C TRP A 83 6.64 -6.44 1.35
N LEU A 84 5.95 -6.31 2.49
CA LEU A 84 4.92 -5.30 2.69
C LEU A 84 5.46 -3.88 2.44
N ASN A 85 6.68 -3.60 2.91
CA ASN A 85 7.39 -2.34 2.67
C ASN A 85 7.49 -2.04 1.17
N MET A 86 7.99 -3.01 0.39
CA MET A 86 8.12 -2.87 -1.07
C MET A 86 6.76 -2.73 -1.78
N VAL A 87 5.72 -3.45 -1.35
CA VAL A 87 4.39 -3.34 -1.95
C VAL A 87 3.80 -1.94 -1.76
N GLU A 88 3.91 -1.38 -0.55
CA GLU A 88 3.37 -0.07 -0.17
C GLU A 88 4.14 1.10 -0.79
N GLY A 89 5.47 1.08 -0.73
CA GLY A 89 6.29 2.11 -1.35
C GLY A 89 6.28 2.01 -2.88
N GLY A 90 6.29 0.78 -3.40
CA GLY A 90 6.18 0.50 -4.84
C GLY A 90 4.86 1.01 -5.42
N GLN A 91 3.76 0.90 -4.68
CA GLN A 91 2.50 1.55 -5.03
C GLN A 91 2.68 3.06 -5.18
N GLY A 92 3.24 3.72 -4.17
CA GLY A 92 3.41 5.17 -4.17
C GLY A 92 4.19 5.64 -5.40
N SER A 93 5.29 4.95 -5.72
CA SER A 93 6.11 5.24 -6.89
C SER A 93 5.42 4.92 -8.21
N LEU A 94 4.85 3.73 -8.39
CA LEU A 94 4.26 3.31 -9.67
C LEU A 94 2.98 4.09 -9.99
N VAL A 95 2.22 4.46 -8.96
CA VAL A 95 1.09 5.38 -9.11
C VAL A 95 1.59 6.80 -9.27
N GLY A 96 2.68 7.24 -8.66
CA GLY A 96 3.17 8.63 -8.76
C GLY A 96 3.84 8.99 -10.09
N LEU A 97 4.59 8.06 -10.69
CA LEU A 97 5.46 8.29 -11.85
C LEU A 97 4.82 8.45 -13.26
N PRO A 98 3.53 8.14 -13.54
CA PRO A 98 2.97 8.28 -14.89
C PRO A 98 3.16 9.64 -15.60
N PRO A 99 3.19 10.81 -14.93
CA PRO A 99 3.43 12.10 -15.59
C PRO A 99 4.87 12.36 -16.03
N VAL A 100 5.84 11.57 -15.53
CA VAL A 100 7.25 11.75 -15.83
C VAL A 100 7.59 10.97 -17.09
N ASP A 101 8.23 11.62 -18.05
CA ASP A 101 8.72 10.93 -19.24
C ASP A 101 9.77 9.88 -18.85
N ARG A 102 9.55 8.65 -19.31
CA ARG A 102 10.34 7.48 -18.91
C ARG A 102 11.74 7.51 -19.50
N ASP A 103 11.90 8.15 -20.65
CA ASP A 103 13.18 8.24 -21.36
C ASP A 103 14.20 9.08 -20.58
N LEU A 104 13.73 9.97 -19.69
CA LEU A 104 14.57 10.84 -18.86
C LEU A 104 15.44 10.09 -17.84
N TYR A 105 15.07 8.88 -17.45
CA TYR A 105 15.75 8.12 -16.40
C TYR A 105 16.18 6.71 -16.82
N VAL A 106 16.23 6.44 -18.13
CA VAL A 106 16.72 5.15 -18.67
C VAL A 106 18.15 4.87 -18.23
N GLU A 107 19.04 5.87 -18.35
CA GLU A 107 20.46 5.72 -18.01
C GLU A 107 20.70 5.78 -16.50
N SER A 108 20.00 6.67 -15.79
CA SER A 108 20.21 6.87 -14.34
C SER A 108 19.54 5.80 -13.48
N HIS A 109 18.35 5.34 -13.87
CA HIS A 109 17.53 4.38 -13.11
C HIS A 109 16.97 3.27 -14.02
N PRO A 110 17.84 2.39 -14.55
CA PRO A 110 17.45 1.39 -15.55
C PRO A 110 16.40 0.41 -15.04
N THR A 111 16.41 0.10 -13.74
CA THR A 111 15.43 -0.82 -13.15
C THR A 111 14.09 -0.13 -12.94
N SER A 112 14.09 1.13 -12.52
CA SER A 112 12.87 1.95 -12.46
C SER A 112 12.25 2.13 -13.84
N HIS A 113 13.08 2.32 -14.88
CA HIS A 113 12.61 2.35 -16.26
C HIS A 113 11.93 1.05 -16.65
N LYS A 114 12.51 -0.11 -16.31
CA LYS A 114 11.87 -1.42 -16.54
C LYS A 114 10.55 -1.57 -15.78
N CYS A 115 10.52 -1.23 -14.49
CA CYS A 115 9.32 -1.27 -13.64
C CYS A 115 8.19 -0.42 -14.23
N THR A 116 8.47 0.85 -14.53
CA THR A 116 7.49 1.81 -15.05
C THR A 116 7.05 1.46 -16.46
N SER A 117 7.96 1.02 -17.33
CA SER A 117 7.61 0.56 -18.68
C SER A 117 6.69 -0.67 -18.66
N LEU A 118 6.85 -1.58 -17.70
CA LEU A 118 5.94 -2.71 -17.54
C LEU A 118 4.59 -2.29 -16.93
N ALA A 119 4.63 -1.52 -15.83
CA ALA A 119 3.43 -1.12 -15.10
C ALA A 119 2.55 -0.16 -15.90
N HIS A 120 3.12 0.72 -16.72
CA HIS A 120 2.36 1.73 -17.48
C HIS A 120 2.04 1.30 -18.92
N ARG A 121 2.31 0.05 -19.28
CA ARG A 121 1.92 -0.53 -20.57
C ARG A 121 0.47 -1.01 -20.51
N GLY A 122 -0.36 -0.53 -21.44
CA GLY A 122 -1.78 -0.90 -21.48
C GLY A 122 -2.46 -0.58 -20.14
N ASP A 123 -3.22 -1.55 -19.64
CA ASP A 123 -3.95 -1.42 -18.37
C ASP A 123 -3.21 -2.13 -17.21
N ASN A 124 -1.91 -2.39 -17.34
CA ASN A 124 -1.13 -3.12 -16.34
C ASN A 124 -1.07 -2.41 -14.99
N LEU A 125 -1.20 -1.08 -14.94
CA LEU A 125 -1.18 -0.35 -13.68
C LEU A 125 -2.41 -0.75 -12.87
N ASP A 126 -3.59 -0.79 -13.49
CA ASP A 126 -4.84 -1.18 -12.83
C ASP A 126 -4.80 -2.65 -12.39
N ARG A 127 -4.22 -3.53 -13.23
CA ARG A 127 -3.99 -4.94 -12.88
C ARG A 127 -3.05 -5.08 -11.68
N TYR A 128 -1.97 -4.32 -11.67
CA TYR A 128 -1.03 -4.25 -10.56
C TYR A 128 -1.73 -3.78 -9.28
N LEU A 129 -2.54 -2.72 -9.34
CA LEU A 129 -3.30 -2.21 -8.19
C LEU A 129 -4.22 -3.28 -7.59
N MET A 130 -4.83 -4.12 -8.43
CA MET A 130 -5.68 -5.22 -7.99
C MET A 130 -4.86 -6.31 -7.29
N GLY A 131 -3.85 -6.86 -7.99
CA GLY A 131 -3.05 -7.97 -7.46
C GLY A 131 -2.25 -7.60 -6.22
N ARG A 132 -1.71 -6.37 -6.17
CA ARG A 132 -0.93 -5.90 -5.02
C ARG A 132 -1.79 -5.74 -3.77
N GLN A 133 -3.09 -5.41 -3.89
CA GLN A 133 -3.96 -5.31 -2.71
C GLN A 133 -4.10 -6.65 -1.99
N PHE A 134 -4.23 -7.74 -2.74
CA PHE A 134 -4.23 -9.08 -2.15
C PHE A 134 -2.90 -9.40 -1.46
N MET A 135 -1.77 -8.96 -2.02
CA MET A 135 -0.47 -9.11 -1.36
C MET A 135 -0.40 -8.35 -0.03
N VAL A 136 -0.91 -7.11 0.04
CA VAL A 136 -0.97 -6.35 1.29
C VAL A 136 -1.73 -7.15 2.35
N LEU A 137 -2.91 -7.66 2.02
CA LEU A 137 -3.73 -8.47 2.93
C LEU A 137 -3.00 -9.74 3.38
N LEU A 138 -2.39 -10.46 2.43
CA LEU A 138 -1.67 -11.69 2.71
C LEU A 138 -0.49 -11.45 3.67
N MET A 139 0.27 -10.37 3.46
CA MET A 139 1.41 -10.07 4.33
C MET A 139 0.97 -9.58 5.70
N VAL A 140 -0.05 -8.70 5.79
CA VAL A 140 -0.59 -8.25 7.07
C VAL A 140 -1.14 -9.44 7.87
N PHE A 141 -1.87 -10.34 7.23
CA PHE A 141 -2.35 -11.57 7.87
C PHE A 141 -1.20 -12.47 8.33
N THR A 142 -0.18 -12.67 7.49
CA THR A 142 1.01 -13.47 7.84
C THR A 142 1.77 -12.87 9.03
N ILE A 143 1.97 -11.55 9.05
CA ILE A 143 2.59 -10.82 10.16
C ILE A 143 1.76 -11.02 11.44
N ASN A 144 0.43 -10.89 11.33
CA ASN A 144 -0.48 -11.10 12.45
C ASN A 144 -0.34 -12.52 13.03
N GLN A 145 -0.37 -13.56 12.18
CA GLN A 145 -0.21 -14.95 12.63
C GLN A 145 1.17 -15.22 13.28
N CYS A 146 2.22 -14.55 12.83
CA CYS A 146 3.56 -14.71 13.39
C CYS A 146 3.81 -13.91 14.67
N GLY A 147 3.13 -12.78 14.88
CA GLY A 147 3.50 -11.83 15.95
C GLY A 147 2.40 -11.52 16.96
N ALA A 148 1.13 -11.83 16.66
CA ALA A 148 0.04 -11.54 17.57
C ALA A 148 0.07 -12.47 18.79
N PRO A 149 -0.21 -11.93 19.99
CA PRO A 149 -0.26 -12.72 21.21
C PRO A 149 -1.39 -13.74 21.16
N LEU A 150 -1.15 -14.91 21.75
CA LEU A 150 -2.21 -15.85 22.14
C LEU A 150 -3.02 -15.29 23.32
N GLU A 151 -4.15 -15.94 23.61
CA GLU A 151 -4.94 -15.60 24.80
C GLU A 151 -4.08 -15.76 26.07
N ASP A 152 -4.17 -14.78 26.97
CA ASP A 152 -3.42 -14.71 28.23
C ASP A 152 -1.89 -14.66 28.10
N ALA A 153 -1.36 -14.28 26.92
CA ALA A 153 0.08 -14.18 26.70
C ALA A 153 0.76 -13.19 27.67
N GLU A 154 1.82 -13.66 28.32
CA GLU A 154 2.67 -12.86 29.20
C GLU A 154 4.07 -12.66 28.60
N VAL A 155 4.63 -11.46 28.78
CA VAL A 155 5.97 -11.16 28.28
C VAL A 155 6.76 -10.33 29.30
N PHE A 156 8.01 -10.72 29.52
CA PHE A 156 8.99 -10.01 30.37
C PHE A 156 8.53 -9.68 31.81
N GLY A 157 7.50 -10.35 32.33
CA GLY A 157 6.92 -10.04 33.65
C GLY A 157 6.35 -8.61 33.74
N PHE A 158 5.85 -8.08 32.63
CA PHE A 158 5.27 -6.74 32.61
C PHE A 158 4.02 -6.63 33.49
N PRO A 159 3.76 -5.44 34.07
CA PRO A 159 2.55 -5.21 34.84
C PRO A 159 1.31 -5.27 33.94
N ASP A 160 0.17 -5.67 34.50
CA ASP A 160 -1.10 -5.85 33.78
C ASP A 160 -1.49 -4.68 32.89
N ILE A 161 -1.20 -3.44 33.31
CA ILE A 161 -1.52 -2.24 32.54
C ILE A 161 -0.75 -2.23 31.20
N MET A 162 0.52 -2.66 31.20
CA MET A 162 1.31 -2.73 29.98
C MET A 162 0.85 -3.87 29.07
N ILE A 163 0.50 -5.03 29.64
CA ILE A 163 -0.06 -6.16 28.90
C ILE A 163 -1.37 -5.75 28.22
N LYS A 164 -2.29 -5.13 28.97
CA LYS A 164 -3.57 -4.61 28.44
C LYS A 164 -3.38 -3.61 27.31
N ILE A 165 -2.48 -2.65 27.48
CA ILE A 165 -2.27 -1.59 26.49
C ILE A 165 -1.56 -2.11 25.25
N PHE A 166 -0.53 -2.95 25.36
CA PHE A 166 0.32 -3.29 24.21
C PHE A 166 0.01 -4.64 23.56
N LEU A 167 -0.41 -5.63 24.36
CA LEU A 167 -0.68 -6.99 23.91
C LEU A 167 -2.18 -7.15 23.62
N GLU A 168 -3.04 -7.02 24.65
CA GLU A 168 -4.48 -7.29 24.50
C GLU A 168 -5.17 -6.36 23.49
N SER A 169 -4.75 -5.10 23.41
CA SER A 169 -5.31 -4.16 22.42
C SER A 169 -4.74 -4.33 21.01
N GLY A 170 -3.67 -5.11 20.84
CA GLY A 170 -2.92 -5.25 19.58
C GLY A 170 -2.06 -4.04 19.20
N VAL A 171 -1.97 -2.99 20.03
CA VAL A 171 -1.24 -1.75 19.70
C VAL A 171 0.23 -1.99 19.35
N ALA A 172 0.93 -2.91 20.01
CA ALA A 172 2.33 -3.20 19.66
C ALA A 172 2.45 -3.72 18.20
N MET A 173 1.56 -4.63 17.81
CA MET A 173 1.53 -5.18 16.46
C MET A 173 1.10 -4.16 15.41
N ILE A 174 0.12 -3.31 15.73
CA ILE A 174 -0.33 -2.22 14.86
C ILE A 174 0.82 -1.23 14.62
N LEU A 175 1.51 -0.80 15.68
CA LEU A 175 2.61 0.15 15.58
C LEU A 175 3.80 -0.44 14.81
N MET A 176 4.19 -1.67 15.13
CA MET A 176 5.28 -2.35 14.41
C MET A 176 4.94 -2.49 12.91
N THR A 177 3.78 -3.06 12.59
CA THR A 177 3.37 -3.32 11.20
C THR A 177 3.20 -2.02 10.42
N ALA A 178 2.48 -1.05 10.97
CA ALA A 178 2.26 0.23 10.30
C ALA A 178 3.58 0.97 10.10
N MET A 179 4.42 1.10 11.13
CA MET A 179 5.62 1.94 11.04
C MET A 179 6.75 1.28 10.23
N ALA A 180 7.06 0.01 10.51
CA ALA A 180 8.14 -0.69 9.82
C ALA A 180 7.72 -1.20 8.43
N GLY A 181 6.49 -1.71 8.33
CA GLY A 181 5.98 -2.35 7.12
C GLY A 181 5.40 -1.39 6.09
N GLN A 182 4.79 -0.26 6.47
CA GLN A 182 3.95 0.52 5.52
C GLN A 182 4.30 2.01 5.47
N LEU A 183 4.42 2.67 6.61
CA LEU A 183 4.60 4.12 6.69
C LEU A 183 6.00 4.54 6.22
N ASN A 184 7.04 3.82 6.65
CA ASN A 184 8.41 4.14 6.26
C ASN A 184 8.59 4.09 4.73
N SER A 185 8.05 3.07 4.07
CA SER A 185 8.09 2.97 2.61
C SER A 185 7.30 4.07 1.92
N GLN A 186 6.10 4.39 2.40
CA GLN A 186 5.27 5.44 1.83
C GLN A 186 5.92 6.83 1.94
N VAL A 187 6.53 7.15 3.09
CA VAL A 187 7.24 8.42 3.29
C VAL A 187 8.47 8.50 2.37
N ASN A 188 9.30 7.46 2.33
CA ASN A 188 10.49 7.45 1.49
C ASN A 188 10.12 7.49 0.00
N ALA A 189 9.19 6.64 -0.44
CA ALA A 189 8.73 6.61 -1.82
C ALA A 189 8.14 7.96 -2.26
N SER A 190 7.46 8.70 -1.38
CA SER A 190 6.91 10.02 -1.73
C SER A 190 7.98 11.07 -2.07
N LEU A 191 9.21 10.91 -1.57
CA LEU A 191 10.34 11.82 -1.80
C LEU A 191 11.30 11.33 -2.88
N CYS A 192 11.56 10.02 -2.94
CA CYS A 192 12.52 9.41 -3.85
C CYS A 192 11.90 8.26 -4.66
N MET A 193 10.80 8.54 -5.37
CA MET A 193 10.02 7.52 -6.10
C MET A 193 10.87 6.66 -7.04
N LEU A 194 11.77 7.28 -7.81
CA LEU A 194 12.63 6.60 -8.77
C LEU A 194 13.66 5.72 -8.08
N ASP A 195 14.37 6.24 -7.07
CA ASP A 195 15.35 5.46 -6.30
C ASP A 195 14.69 4.26 -5.61
N TYR A 196 13.51 4.47 -5.03
CA TYR A 196 12.79 3.47 -4.25
C TYR A 196 12.46 2.22 -5.07
N ILE A 197 12.10 2.36 -6.36
CA ILE A 197 11.78 1.23 -7.24
C ILE A 197 12.96 0.79 -8.13
N ASN A 198 14.14 1.38 -7.97
CA ASN A 198 15.32 1.06 -8.79
C ASN A 198 16.04 -0.21 -8.31
N ASN A 199 15.30 -1.29 -8.09
CA ASN A 199 15.84 -2.55 -7.60
C ASN A 199 15.04 -3.74 -8.13
N TYR A 200 15.69 -4.91 -8.20
CA TYR A 200 15.05 -6.12 -8.73
C TYR A 200 13.89 -6.62 -7.86
N PHE A 201 13.86 -6.27 -6.57
CA PHE A 201 12.77 -6.67 -5.69
C PHE A 201 11.46 -5.95 -6.03
N ALA A 202 11.51 -4.69 -6.47
CA ALA A 202 10.37 -3.96 -7.01
C ALA A 202 9.84 -4.63 -8.30
N VAL A 203 10.73 -4.99 -9.23
CA VAL A 203 10.36 -5.71 -10.46
C VAL A 203 9.71 -7.06 -10.15
N PHE A 204 10.30 -7.82 -9.24
CA PHE A 204 9.76 -9.09 -8.77
C PHE A 204 8.36 -8.91 -8.18
N THR A 205 8.18 -7.94 -7.29
CA THR A 205 6.90 -7.63 -6.65
C THR A 205 5.83 -7.24 -7.69
N LEU A 206 6.21 -6.46 -8.70
CA LEU A 206 5.32 -6.11 -9.82
C LEU A 206 4.87 -7.36 -10.59
N TYR A 207 5.77 -8.29 -10.91
CA TYR A 207 5.40 -9.54 -11.58
C TYR A 207 4.49 -10.42 -10.73
N VAL A 208 4.74 -10.52 -9.42
CA VAL A 208 3.88 -11.29 -8.51
C VAL A 208 2.48 -10.69 -8.46
N ALA A 209 2.35 -9.36 -8.35
CA ALA A 209 1.06 -8.70 -8.38
C ALA A 209 0.31 -8.95 -9.71
N LEU A 210 1.00 -8.85 -10.86
CA LEU A 210 0.40 -9.15 -12.16
C LEU A 210 0.01 -10.63 -12.28
N ALA A 211 0.78 -11.55 -11.72
CA ALA A 211 0.44 -12.98 -11.72
C ALA A 211 -0.78 -13.28 -10.84
N ILE A 212 -0.91 -12.62 -9.69
CA ILE A 212 -2.10 -12.71 -8.82
C ILE A 212 -3.33 -12.19 -9.56
N GLU A 213 -3.25 -11.04 -10.24
CA GLU A 213 -4.37 -10.56 -11.04
C GLU A 213 -4.72 -11.53 -12.18
N PHE A 214 -3.70 -12.05 -12.85
CA PHE A 214 -3.85 -13.00 -13.95
C PHE A 214 -4.59 -14.27 -13.51
N SER A 215 -4.34 -14.76 -12.29
CA SER A 215 -4.98 -15.95 -11.72
C SER A 215 -6.52 -15.89 -11.72
N GLY A 216 -7.10 -14.69 -11.73
CA GLY A 216 -8.55 -14.51 -11.72
C GLY A 216 -9.17 -14.39 -10.34
N LEU A 217 -8.42 -14.63 -9.25
CA LEU A 217 -8.96 -14.65 -7.88
C LEU A 217 -9.73 -13.37 -7.50
N LEU A 218 -9.31 -12.21 -8.02
CA LEU A 218 -9.83 -10.88 -7.66
C LEU A 218 -10.79 -10.29 -8.70
N HIS A 219 -11.20 -11.06 -9.71
CA HIS A 219 -11.92 -10.53 -10.87
C HIS A 219 -13.35 -10.04 -10.59
N SER A 220 -13.94 -10.43 -9.46
CA SER A 220 -15.22 -9.86 -9.00
C SER A 220 -15.18 -8.34 -8.81
N CYS A 221 -14.00 -7.76 -8.54
CA CYS A 221 -13.82 -6.31 -8.48
C CYS A 221 -14.11 -5.60 -9.82
N TYR A 222 -13.91 -6.27 -10.96
CA TYR A 222 -14.27 -5.70 -12.26
C TYR A 222 -15.79 -5.59 -12.45
N LEU A 223 -16.60 -6.46 -11.83
CA LEU A 223 -18.06 -6.29 -11.82
C LEU A 223 -18.46 -5.05 -11.03
N VAL A 224 -17.81 -4.81 -9.90
CA VAL A 224 -18.03 -3.61 -9.09
C VAL A 224 -17.62 -2.36 -9.88
N GLN A 225 -16.49 -2.41 -10.61
CA GLN A 225 -16.09 -1.33 -11.52
C GLN A 225 -17.16 -1.07 -12.59
N MET A 226 -17.65 -2.12 -13.28
CA MET A 226 -18.71 -1.99 -14.30
C MET A 226 -19.99 -1.39 -13.72
N PHE A 227 -20.36 -1.76 -12.49
CA PHE A 227 -21.49 -1.18 -11.78
C PHE A 227 -21.30 0.33 -11.53
N PHE A 228 -20.14 0.77 -11.02
CA PHE A 228 -19.89 2.19 -10.79
C PHE A 228 -19.80 3.00 -12.09
N VAL A 229 -19.25 2.42 -13.15
CA VAL A 229 -19.22 3.01 -14.50
C VAL A 229 -20.65 3.21 -15.01
N TRP A 230 -21.50 2.18 -14.88
CA TRP A 230 -22.92 2.25 -15.23
C TRP A 230 -23.67 3.33 -14.42
N VAL A 231 -23.46 3.39 -13.10
CA VAL A 231 -24.08 4.42 -12.24
C VAL A 231 -23.58 5.83 -12.55
N SER A 232 -22.29 5.98 -12.86
CA SER A 232 -21.68 7.29 -13.13
C SER A 232 -21.87 7.79 -14.56
N GLY A 233 -22.34 6.94 -15.48
CA GLY A 233 -22.51 7.27 -16.90
C GLY A 233 -21.19 7.54 -17.63
N LYS A 234 -20.05 7.13 -17.05
CA LYS A 234 -18.72 7.27 -17.67
C LYS A 234 -18.38 6.03 -18.48
N GLU A 235 -17.47 6.15 -19.45
CA GLU A 235 -16.93 5.00 -20.17
C GLU A 235 -15.65 4.48 -19.50
N ILE A 236 -15.36 3.19 -19.64
CA ILE A 236 -14.08 2.61 -19.23
C ILE A 236 -13.08 2.89 -20.34
N GLU A 237 -12.19 3.85 -20.12
CA GLU A 237 -11.06 4.10 -21.01
C GLU A 237 -10.01 3.00 -20.83
N SER A 238 -9.97 2.04 -21.76
CA SER A 238 -8.91 1.04 -21.84
C SER A 238 -7.87 1.46 -22.88
N LYS A 239 -6.60 1.20 -22.57
CA LYS A 239 -5.48 1.42 -23.51
C LYS A 239 -5.20 0.18 -24.37
N GLU A 240 -6.04 -0.85 -24.28
CA GLU A 240 -5.87 -2.11 -24.98
C GLU A 240 -6.94 -2.29 -26.06
N ALA A 241 -6.64 -3.14 -27.04
CA ALA A 241 -7.60 -3.48 -28.09
C ALA A 241 -8.82 -4.22 -27.49
N PRO A 242 -10.00 -4.15 -28.13
CA PRO A 242 -11.16 -4.93 -27.72
C PRO A 242 -10.83 -6.42 -27.63
N ARG A 243 -11.32 -7.06 -26.57
CA ARG A 243 -11.08 -8.49 -26.32
C ARG A 243 -11.72 -9.34 -27.43
N ASP A 244 -10.97 -10.29 -27.96
CA ASP A 244 -11.51 -11.32 -28.87
C ASP A 244 -12.44 -12.29 -28.12
N GLY A 245 -13.24 -13.09 -28.82
CA GLY A 245 -14.22 -14.01 -28.26
C GLY A 245 -13.63 -14.98 -27.22
N ALA A 246 -12.45 -15.55 -27.49
CA ALA A 246 -11.77 -16.43 -26.55
C ALA A 246 -11.27 -15.67 -25.30
N GLN A 247 -10.74 -14.47 -25.49
CA GLN A 247 -10.26 -13.62 -24.39
C GLN A 247 -11.42 -13.14 -23.51
N ASN A 248 -12.56 -12.82 -24.13
CA ASN A 248 -13.77 -12.42 -23.43
C ASN A 248 -14.34 -13.59 -22.61
N ALA A 249 -14.42 -14.79 -23.20
CA ALA A 249 -14.83 -15.99 -22.47
C ALA A 249 -13.91 -16.30 -21.28
N PHE A 250 -12.59 -16.18 -21.47
CA PHE A 250 -11.61 -16.36 -20.39
C PHE A 250 -11.75 -15.30 -19.28
N HIS A 251 -12.05 -14.05 -19.63
CA HIS A 251 -12.28 -12.98 -18.67
C HIS A 251 -13.54 -13.24 -17.83
N TRP A 252 -14.67 -13.55 -18.46
CA TRP A 252 -15.92 -13.86 -17.75
C TRP A 252 -15.83 -15.14 -16.92
N GLY A 253 -15.11 -16.16 -17.39
CA GLY A 253 -14.83 -17.36 -16.60
C GLY A 253 -14.11 -17.05 -15.29
N ARG A 254 -13.09 -16.18 -15.33
CA ARG A 254 -12.39 -15.72 -14.12
C ARG A 254 -13.27 -14.87 -13.20
N ILE A 255 -14.14 -14.03 -13.76
CA ILE A 255 -15.14 -13.29 -12.97
C ILE A 255 -16.06 -14.25 -12.21
N LEU A 256 -16.61 -15.27 -12.88
CA LEU A 256 -17.49 -16.25 -12.25
C LEU A 256 -16.77 -17.05 -11.16
N LEU A 257 -15.52 -17.47 -11.41
CA LEU A 257 -14.70 -18.14 -10.41
C LEU A 257 -14.45 -17.25 -9.18
N SER A 258 -14.05 -16.00 -9.39
CA SER A 258 -13.83 -15.03 -8.31
C SER A 258 -15.09 -14.80 -7.48
N LEU A 259 -16.24 -14.66 -8.14
CA LEU A 259 -17.52 -14.46 -7.46
C LEU A 259 -17.90 -15.68 -6.61
N ALA A 260 -17.71 -16.90 -7.14
CA ALA A 260 -17.95 -18.13 -6.38
C ALA A 260 -17.04 -18.24 -5.14
N ILE A 261 -15.75 -17.94 -5.29
CA ILE A 261 -14.80 -17.92 -4.17
C ILE A 261 -15.19 -16.86 -3.14
N LEU A 262 -15.57 -15.66 -3.57
CA LEU A 262 -16.00 -14.58 -2.68
C LEU A 262 -17.26 -14.96 -1.90
N CYS A 263 -18.27 -15.52 -2.57
CA CYS A 263 -19.50 -15.98 -1.92
C CYS A 263 -19.22 -17.09 -0.89
N TYR A 264 -18.34 -18.03 -1.23
CA TYR A 264 -17.93 -19.09 -0.31
C TYR A 264 -17.16 -18.54 0.89
N ALA A 265 -16.17 -17.67 0.66
CA ALA A 265 -15.40 -17.03 1.74
C ALA A 265 -16.31 -16.21 2.66
N MET A 266 -17.24 -15.44 2.11
CA MET A 266 -18.22 -14.68 2.89
C MET A 266 -19.10 -15.60 3.74
N ALA A 267 -19.56 -16.73 3.18
CA ALA A 267 -20.35 -17.70 3.94
C ALA A 267 -19.57 -18.31 5.10
N VAL A 268 -18.30 -18.67 4.88
CA VAL A 268 -17.41 -19.20 5.93
C VAL A 268 -17.14 -18.16 7.01
N THR A 269 -16.84 -16.91 6.63
CA THR A 269 -16.59 -15.81 7.58
C THR A 269 -17.82 -15.53 8.44
N LEU A 270 -19.01 -15.44 7.83
CA LEU A 270 -20.25 -15.22 8.57
C LEU A 270 -20.58 -16.40 9.49
N ALA A 271 -20.38 -17.64 9.03
CA ALA A 271 -20.57 -18.83 9.88
C ALA A 271 -19.61 -18.83 11.07
N ALA A 272 -18.33 -18.52 10.87
CA ALA A 272 -17.35 -18.41 11.95
C ALA A 272 -17.73 -17.31 12.95
N LEU A 273 -18.24 -16.17 12.47
CA LEU A 273 -18.69 -15.06 13.31
C LEU A 273 -19.92 -15.44 14.14
N PHE A 274 -20.91 -16.12 13.56
CA PHE A 274 -22.08 -16.60 14.30
C PHE A 274 -21.75 -17.72 15.30
N ASP A 275 -20.76 -18.55 14.98
CA ASP A 275 -20.25 -19.60 15.87
C ASP A 275 -19.33 -19.06 16.98
N GLY A 276 -19.02 -17.75 16.99
CA GLY A 276 -18.11 -17.16 17.98
C GLY A 276 -16.65 -17.60 17.82
N LYS A 277 -16.24 -18.04 16.63
CA LYS A 277 -14.87 -18.48 16.30
C LYS A 277 -13.98 -17.33 15.80
N THR A 278 -14.43 -16.09 15.98
CA THR A 278 -13.72 -14.87 15.60
C THR A 278 -13.17 -14.19 16.84
N THR A 279 -12.13 -13.38 16.69
CA THR A 279 -11.49 -12.56 17.75
C THR A 279 -12.33 -11.38 18.24
N MET A 280 -13.62 -11.30 17.86
CA MET A 280 -14.54 -10.28 18.33
C MET A 280 -14.75 -10.38 19.85
N TRP A 281 -14.81 -9.22 20.53
CA TRP A 281 -14.89 -9.14 21.99
C TRP A 281 -16.03 -9.97 22.59
N SER A 282 -15.71 -10.64 23.69
CA SER A 282 -16.68 -11.38 24.48
C SER A 282 -17.80 -10.43 24.96
N GLY A 283 -19.05 -10.81 24.67
CA GLY A 283 -20.23 -10.02 25.03
C GLY A 283 -20.80 -9.13 23.93
N VAL A 284 -20.17 -9.03 22.75
CA VAL A 284 -20.78 -8.37 21.58
C VAL A 284 -21.83 -9.31 20.96
N PRO A 285 -23.10 -8.91 20.83
CA PRO A 285 -24.11 -9.74 20.16
C PRO A 285 -23.73 -10.02 18.70
N ASN A 286 -23.96 -11.24 18.22
CA ASN A 286 -23.57 -11.65 16.87
C ASN A 286 -24.05 -10.69 15.77
N GLY A 287 -25.29 -10.17 15.88
CA GLY A 287 -25.81 -9.19 14.93
C GLY A 287 -25.01 -7.88 14.90
N VAL A 288 -24.52 -7.42 16.05
CA VAL A 288 -23.64 -6.24 16.15
C VAL A 288 -22.27 -6.53 15.55
N ALA A 289 -21.73 -7.73 15.79
CA ALA A 289 -20.45 -8.14 15.21
C ALA A 289 -20.49 -8.18 13.66
N VAL A 290 -21.58 -8.67 13.07
CA VAL A 290 -21.77 -8.62 11.60
C VAL A 290 -21.81 -7.18 11.09
N ILE A 291 -22.54 -6.29 11.77
CA ILE A 291 -22.61 -4.89 11.37
C ILE A 291 -21.22 -4.24 11.43
N LEU A 292 -20.48 -4.46 12.53
CA LEU A 292 -19.13 -3.94 12.71
C LEU A 292 -18.18 -4.45 11.64
N PHE A 293 -18.23 -5.74 11.30
CA PHE A 293 -17.45 -6.32 10.22
C PHE A 293 -17.65 -5.57 8.89
N PHE A 294 -18.89 -5.36 8.45
CA PHE A 294 -19.17 -4.63 7.22
C PHE A 294 -18.77 -3.16 7.29
N VAL A 295 -18.94 -2.51 8.45
CA VAL A 295 -18.52 -1.12 8.65
C VAL A 295 -17.00 -0.99 8.54
N PHE A 296 -16.22 -1.82 9.25
CA PHE A 296 -14.76 -1.78 9.17
C PHE A 296 -14.24 -2.12 7.78
N MET A 297 -14.81 -3.13 7.11
CA MET A 297 -14.46 -3.47 5.72
C MET A 297 -14.74 -2.31 4.75
N SER A 298 -15.85 -1.58 4.97
CA SER A 298 -16.20 -0.40 4.18
C SER A 298 -15.24 0.76 4.42
N ILE A 299 -14.82 0.99 5.68
CA ILE A 299 -13.82 2.01 6.03
C ILE A 299 -12.48 1.69 5.36
N VAL A 300 -12.02 0.44 5.48
CA VAL A 300 -10.77 -0.02 4.84
C VAL A 300 -10.83 0.19 3.33
N GLY A 301 -11.87 -0.31 2.65
CA GLY A 301 -12.01 -0.16 1.20
C GLY A 301 -12.07 1.30 0.74
N MET A 302 -12.77 2.16 1.49
CA MET A 302 -12.85 3.59 1.21
C MET A 302 -11.48 4.27 1.37
N LEU A 303 -10.80 4.03 2.49
CA LEU A 303 -9.48 4.60 2.74
C LEU A 303 -8.49 4.14 1.67
N GLU A 304 -8.51 2.85 1.31
CA GLU A 304 -7.71 2.29 0.22
C GLU A 304 -7.93 3.00 -1.12
N GLY A 305 -9.19 3.10 -1.54
CA GLY A 305 -9.56 3.83 -2.75
C GLY A 305 -9.17 5.31 -2.72
N MET A 306 -9.30 5.98 -1.57
CA MET A 306 -8.98 7.40 -1.42
C MET A 306 -7.51 7.71 -1.65
N GLN A 307 -6.56 6.89 -1.18
CA GLN A 307 -5.13 7.14 -1.42
C GLN A 307 -4.77 7.04 -2.89
N ILE A 308 -5.29 6.03 -3.60
CA ILE A 308 -5.07 5.88 -5.04
C ILE A 308 -5.67 7.08 -5.77
N ALA A 309 -6.91 7.45 -5.44
CA ALA A 309 -7.60 8.60 -6.02
C ALA A 309 -6.82 9.90 -5.77
N PHE A 310 -6.32 10.11 -4.55
CA PHE A 310 -5.55 11.30 -4.21
C PHE A 310 -4.18 11.35 -4.90
N PHE A 311 -3.49 10.23 -5.07
CA PHE A 311 -2.28 10.19 -5.90
C PHE A 311 -2.56 10.47 -7.38
N ALA A 312 -3.69 10.00 -7.91
CA ALA A 312 -4.10 10.32 -9.27
C ALA A 312 -4.42 11.82 -9.42
N VAL A 313 -5.21 12.38 -8.50
CA VAL A 313 -5.63 13.79 -8.52
C VAL A 313 -4.47 14.75 -8.21
N ALA A 314 -3.47 14.32 -7.44
CA ALA A 314 -2.27 15.12 -7.15
C ALA A 314 -1.55 15.56 -8.43
N LYS A 315 -1.67 14.78 -9.51
CA LYS A 315 -1.03 15.02 -10.81
C LYS A 315 -1.85 15.94 -11.70
N LEU A 316 -3.15 16.08 -11.43
CA LEU A 316 -4.00 16.92 -12.25
C LEU A 316 -3.72 18.40 -11.93
N PRO A 317 -3.58 19.25 -12.97
CA PRO A 317 -3.64 20.69 -12.83
C PRO A 317 -4.88 21.11 -12.03
N LYS A 318 -4.79 22.19 -11.23
CA LYS A 318 -5.89 22.60 -10.33
C LYS A 318 -7.22 22.84 -11.07
N ASN A 319 -7.16 23.29 -12.33
CA ASN A 319 -8.30 23.51 -13.22
C ASN A 319 -8.95 22.22 -13.72
N GLU A 320 -8.28 21.07 -13.63
CA GLU A 320 -8.77 19.77 -14.11
C GLU A 320 -9.30 18.85 -13.00
N ARG A 321 -9.28 19.30 -11.74
CA ARG A 321 -9.70 18.50 -10.57
C ARG A 321 -11.22 18.33 -10.42
N GLY A 322 -11.97 18.68 -11.47
CA GLY A 322 -13.42 18.59 -11.56
C GLY A 322 -14.18 19.68 -10.80
N ASP A 323 -15.49 19.73 -11.05
CA ASP A 323 -16.36 20.81 -10.55
C ASP A 323 -17.13 20.45 -9.27
N HIS A 324 -17.04 19.19 -8.81
CA HIS A 324 -17.82 18.75 -7.66
C HIS A 324 -17.35 19.46 -6.37
N PRO A 325 -18.24 20.17 -5.65
CA PRO A 325 -17.84 21.10 -4.59
C PRO A 325 -17.17 20.39 -3.40
N ILE A 326 -17.62 19.18 -3.07
CA ILE A 326 -17.03 18.39 -1.97
C ILE A 326 -15.64 17.88 -2.38
N ALA A 327 -15.48 17.41 -3.61
CA ALA A 327 -14.20 16.88 -4.09
C ALA A 327 -13.14 18.00 -4.15
N ARG A 328 -13.53 19.20 -4.60
CA ARG A 328 -12.68 20.39 -4.60
C ARG A 328 -12.23 20.78 -3.19
N LYS A 329 -13.16 20.88 -2.23
CA LYS A 329 -12.81 21.22 -0.84
C LYS A 329 -11.85 20.20 -0.22
N THR A 330 -12.06 18.90 -0.48
CA THR A 330 -11.16 17.85 -0.02
C THR A 330 -9.77 17.98 -0.64
N CYS A 331 -9.68 18.20 -1.96
CA CYS A 331 -8.41 18.41 -2.64
C CYS A 331 -7.71 19.70 -2.18
N GLU A 332 -8.46 20.79 -2.00
CA GLU A 332 -7.93 22.06 -1.49
C GLU A 332 -7.35 21.90 -0.09
N LEU A 333 -8.00 21.13 0.79
CA LEU A 333 -7.47 20.80 2.11
C LEU A 333 -6.21 19.93 2.01
N LEU A 334 -6.27 18.87 1.21
CA LEU A 334 -5.18 17.88 1.09
C LEU A 334 -3.91 18.48 0.48
N PHE A 335 -4.06 19.41 -0.47
CA PHE A 335 -2.96 20.08 -1.16
C PHE A 335 -2.72 21.51 -0.64
N ARG A 336 -3.26 21.86 0.54
CA ARG A 336 -3.04 23.18 1.16
C ARG A 336 -1.62 23.32 1.72
N GLY A 337 -1.04 24.51 1.60
CA GLY A 337 0.24 24.86 2.22
C GLY A 337 1.44 24.21 1.54
N GLU A 338 2.49 23.92 2.32
CA GLU A 338 3.75 23.30 1.84
C GLU A 338 3.65 21.80 1.56
N GLY A 339 2.44 21.27 1.31
CA GLY A 339 2.24 19.86 1.01
C GLY A 339 2.31 18.89 2.20
N ARG A 340 2.27 19.38 3.45
CA ARG A 340 2.28 18.53 4.67
C ARG A 340 1.02 17.68 4.86
N ASN A 341 -0.12 18.09 4.30
CA ASN A 341 -1.40 17.45 4.56
C ASN A 341 -1.55 16.11 3.85
N LEU A 342 -0.97 15.93 2.66
CA LEU A 342 -0.99 14.65 1.93
C LEU A 342 -0.20 13.56 2.66
N PRO A 343 1.08 13.77 3.07
CA PRO A 343 1.79 12.83 3.94
C PRO A 343 1.07 12.61 5.28
N GLY A 344 0.49 13.65 5.88
CA GLY A 344 -0.30 13.52 7.12
C GLY A 344 -1.53 12.62 6.96
N PHE A 345 -2.26 12.77 5.85
CA PHE A 345 -3.36 11.87 5.49
C PHE A 345 -2.86 10.44 5.30
N MET A 346 -1.76 10.24 4.55
CA MET A 346 -1.20 8.91 4.33
C MET A 346 -0.88 8.21 5.66
N ILE A 347 -0.27 8.93 6.60
CA ILE A 347 0.05 8.39 7.92
C ILE A 347 -1.23 8.01 8.70
N GLY A 348 -2.16 8.96 8.86
CA GLY A 348 -3.37 8.74 9.65
C GLY A 348 -4.27 7.65 9.05
N ARG A 349 -4.40 7.65 7.73
CA ARG A 349 -5.12 6.62 6.99
C ARG A 349 -4.53 5.24 7.23
N GLN A 350 -3.21 5.10 7.14
CA GLN A 350 -2.56 3.80 7.28
C GLN A 350 -2.77 3.22 8.67
N VAL A 351 -2.60 4.02 9.72
CA VAL A 351 -2.87 3.58 11.09
C VAL A 351 -4.32 3.11 11.24
N CYS A 352 -5.29 3.82 10.66
CA CYS A 352 -6.69 3.42 10.69
C CYS A 352 -6.94 2.10 9.94
N VAL A 353 -6.34 1.92 8.76
CA VAL A 353 -6.45 0.70 7.95
C VAL A 353 -5.84 -0.49 8.68
N THR A 354 -4.61 -0.36 9.18
CA THR A 354 -3.94 -1.40 9.96
C THR A 354 -4.77 -1.75 11.19
N MET A 355 -5.26 -0.76 11.95
CA MET A 355 -6.13 -1.01 13.10
C MET A 355 -7.39 -1.80 12.71
N CYS A 356 -8.06 -1.44 11.62
CA CYS A 356 -9.23 -2.19 11.15
C CYS A 356 -8.88 -3.66 10.80
N PHE A 357 -7.73 -3.91 10.16
CA PHE A 357 -7.31 -5.28 9.84
C PHE A 357 -6.94 -6.15 11.04
N PHE A 358 -6.55 -5.55 12.17
CA PHE A 358 -6.30 -6.29 13.40
C PHE A 358 -7.59 -6.50 14.21
N ILE A 359 -8.62 -5.67 14.00
CA ILE A 359 -9.93 -5.79 14.65
C ILE A 359 -10.83 -6.80 13.92
N ILE A 360 -10.81 -6.79 12.58
CA ILE A 360 -11.52 -7.76 11.71
C ILE A 360 -10.83 -9.10 11.77
#